data_AF-A0A8X8Y1R8-F1
#
_entry.id   AF-A0A8X8Y1R8-F1
#
_cell.length_a   1.000
_cell.length_b   1.000
_cell.length_c   1.000
_cell.angle_alpha   90.00
_cell.angle_beta   90.00
_cell.angle_gamma   90.00
#
_symmetry.space_group_name_H-M   'P 1'
#
loop_
_entity.id
_entity.type
_entity.pdbx_description
1 polymer ?
#
loop_
_entity_poly.entity_id
_entity_poly.type
_entity_poly.pdbx_seq_one_letter_code
_entity_poly.pdbx_strand_id
1 'polypeptide(L)'
;MCGLFARLRSCVSSVEVVVFADTLHALSQSLYSSSSEVDDASASEFCECIQTLANKVGLLSRQRAEFLERSTEAEAANKQLNKELEEKNELVNTLYLKHHLEKQANNDKICIGRLEVHEVAAFVLNSSGHYEAINHGCPYYFLSAECVTLFTENVSQNQSCILGKVVHIEQRVVKPPLPADDSSDTVTSSESGGNELTLDRDSIPNPYGLHVGCEYYVVTAAMLPDSVVVSPLS
;
A
#
# COMPACT_ATOMS: atom_id res chain seq x y z
N MET A 1 -25.01 57.36 44.77
CA MET A 1 -24.36 56.02 44.85
C MET A 1 -25.34 54.86 45.12
N CYS A 2 -26.14 54.84 46.20
CA CYS A 2 -27.00 53.69 46.53
C CYS A 2 -28.05 53.31 45.46
N GLY A 3 -28.62 54.28 44.73
CA GLY A 3 -29.60 54.01 43.67
C GLY A 3 -29.03 53.39 42.39
N LEU A 4 -27.82 53.79 41.98
CA LEU A 4 -27.13 53.26 40.79
C LEU A 4 -26.81 51.77 40.95
N PHE A 5 -26.26 51.42 42.12
CA PHE A 5 -25.97 50.02 42.46
C PHE A 5 -27.22 49.16 42.59
N ALA A 6 -28.34 49.70 43.11
CA ALA A 6 -29.60 48.95 43.19
C ALA A 6 -30.14 48.62 41.78
N ARG A 7 -30.05 49.56 40.84
CA ARG A 7 -30.47 49.35 39.44
C ARG A 7 -29.58 48.36 38.71
N LEU A 8 -28.26 48.45 38.89
CA LEU A 8 -27.31 47.46 38.37
C LEU A 8 -27.59 46.08 38.95
N ARG A 9 -27.80 45.97 40.27
CA ARG A 9 -28.13 44.71 40.94
C ARG A 9 -29.41 44.10 40.38
N SER A 10 -30.42 44.91 40.10
CA SER A 10 -31.65 44.44 39.46
C SER A 10 -31.41 43.88 38.05
N CYS A 11 -30.51 44.49 37.28
CA CYS A 11 -30.16 44.01 35.94
C CYS A 11 -29.35 42.71 36.00
N VAL A 12 -28.37 42.62 36.90
CA VAL A 12 -27.49 41.45 37.06
C VAL A 12 -28.23 40.24 37.66
N SER A 13 -29.21 40.46 38.52
CA SER A 13 -30.04 39.39 39.09
C SER A 13 -31.10 38.87 38.12
N SER A 14 -31.25 39.45 36.92
CA SER A 14 -32.17 38.94 35.91
C SER A 14 -31.69 37.60 35.35
N VAL A 15 -32.62 36.66 35.16
CA VAL A 15 -32.30 35.25 34.79
C VAL A 15 -31.92 35.09 33.31
N GLU A 16 -32.28 36.04 32.45
CA GLU A 16 -32.04 35.94 31.01
C GLU A 16 -30.64 36.42 30.60
N VAL A 17 -29.73 35.45 30.43
CA VAL A 17 -28.34 35.69 29.98
C VAL A 17 -28.27 36.12 28.50
N VAL A 18 -29.27 35.75 27.70
CA VAL A 18 -29.27 35.94 26.24
C VAL A 18 -29.34 37.41 25.83
N VAL A 19 -30.08 38.22 26.61
CA VAL A 19 -30.25 39.67 26.44
C VAL A 19 -29.44 40.48 27.46
N PHE A 20 -28.47 39.85 28.12
CA PHE A 20 -27.73 40.49 29.21
C PHE A 20 -26.87 41.68 28.73
N ALA A 21 -26.28 41.58 27.54
CA ALA A 21 -25.56 42.70 26.92
C ALA A 21 -26.51 43.88 26.62
N ASP A 22 -27.69 43.59 26.07
CA ASP A 22 -28.69 44.60 25.70
C ASP A 22 -29.29 45.29 26.93
N THR A 23 -29.53 44.53 28.01
CA THR A 23 -30.02 45.08 29.29
C THR A 23 -28.97 45.98 29.96
N LEU A 24 -27.68 45.63 29.90
CA LEU A 24 -26.60 46.51 30.38
C LEU A 24 -26.49 47.78 29.50
N HIS A 25 -26.66 47.64 28.19
CA HIS A 25 -26.63 48.78 27.27
C HIS A 25 -27.80 49.75 27.53
N ALA A 26 -29.01 49.22 27.74
CA ALA A 26 -30.19 50.00 28.12
C ALA A 26 -30.03 50.65 29.50
N LEU A 27 -29.39 49.96 30.46
CA LEU A 27 -29.06 50.52 31.77
C LEU A 27 -28.11 51.72 31.61
N SER A 28 -27.02 51.59 30.86
CA SER A 28 -26.06 52.69 30.63
C SER A 28 -26.76 53.93 30.04
N GLN A 29 -27.58 53.75 29.00
CA GLN A 29 -28.34 54.85 28.37
C GLN A 29 -29.32 55.52 29.33
N SER A 30 -30.00 54.73 30.17
CA SER A 30 -30.95 55.24 31.15
C SER A 30 -30.27 56.00 32.30
N LEU A 31 -29.05 55.61 32.67
CA LEU A 31 -28.24 56.33 33.65
C LEU A 31 -27.69 57.64 33.09
N TYR A 32 -27.22 57.63 31.85
CA TYR A 32 -26.74 58.81 31.13
C TYR A 32 -27.84 59.88 31.00
N SER A 33 -29.06 59.47 30.66
CA SER A 33 -30.21 60.36 30.52
C SER A 33 -30.72 60.93 31.86
N SER A 34 -30.35 60.32 32.99
CA SER A 34 -30.74 60.74 34.34
C SER A 34 -29.76 61.71 35.00
N SER A 35 -28.58 61.91 34.39
CA SER A 35 -27.45 62.65 34.98
C SER A 35 -27.30 64.08 34.44
N SER A 36 -28.18 64.53 33.54
CA SER A 36 -28.01 65.77 32.76
C SER A 36 -28.18 67.08 33.53
N GLU A 37 -28.31 67.06 34.86
CA GLU A 37 -28.55 68.28 35.67
C GLU A 37 -27.37 68.68 36.59
N VAL A 38 -26.33 67.84 36.77
CA VAL A 38 -25.16 68.18 37.59
C VAL A 38 -23.92 67.51 37.01
N ASP A 39 -22.81 68.24 36.97
CA ASP A 39 -21.48 67.84 36.44
C ASP A 39 -20.83 66.72 37.30
N ASP A 40 -21.47 65.55 37.37
CA ASP A 40 -21.05 64.42 38.19
C ASP A 40 -20.16 63.46 37.39
N ALA A 41 -18.87 63.78 37.33
CA ALA A 41 -17.84 62.98 36.68
C ALA A 41 -17.88 61.48 37.11
N SER A 42 -18.27 61.20 38.35
CA SER A 42 -18.36 59.85 38.88
C SER A 42 -19.50 59.02 38.28
N ALA A 43 -20.61 59.67 37.91
CA ALA A 43 -21.73 59.02 37.23
C ALA A 43 -21.39 58.71 35.77
N SER A 44 -20.60 59.59 35.12
CA SER A 44 -20.10 59.37 33.75
C SER A 44 -19.18 58.16 33.67
N GLU A 45 -18.18 58.08 34.56
CA GLU A 45 -17.24 56.94 34.64
C GLU A 45 -17.98 55.61 34.90
N PHE A 46 -19.03 55.64 35.74
CA PHE A 46 -19.87 54.46 36.01
C PHE A 46 -20.65 53.99 34.77
N CYS A 47 -21.19 54.92 33.97
CA CYS A 47 -21.89 54.59 32.72
C CYS A 47 -20.92 54.02 31.68
N GLU A 48 -19.73 54.60 31.54
CA GLU A 48 -18.68 54.08 30.65
C GLU A 48 -18.25 52.66 31.05
N CYS A 49 -18.13 52.37 32.35
CA CYS A 49 -17.85 51.02 32.85
C CYS A 49 -18.95 50.03 32.47
N ILE A 50 -20.23 50.40 32.66
CA ILE A 50 -21.37 49.55 32.28
C ILE A 50 -21.40 49.31 30.78
N GLN A 51 -21.13 50.34 29.97
CA GLN A 51 -21.11 50.21 28.52
C GLN A 51 -19.96 49.32 28.03
N THR A 52 -18.78 49.46 28.63
CA THR A 52 -17.64 48.57 28.35
C THR A 52 -17.96 47.12 28.72
N LEU A 53 -18.64 46.90 29.85
CA LEU A 53 -19.10 45.58 30.28
C LEU A 53 -20.11 45.00 29.29
N ALA A 54 -21.12 45.78 28.88
CA ALA A 54 -22.12 45.38 27.89
C ALA A 54 -21.46 44.91 26.58
N ASN A 55 -20.50 45.67 26.08
CA ASN A 55 -19.75 45.35 24.86
C ASN A 55 -18.96 44.04 24.99
N LYS A 56 -18.25 43.84 26.11
CA LYS A 56 -17.48 42.61 26.37
C LYS A 56 -18.40 41.39 26.52
N VAL A 57 -19.52 41.52 27.23
CA VAL A 57 -20.53 40.47 27.39
C VAL A 57 -21.15 40.11 26.04
N GLY A 58 -21.49 41.09 25.21
CA GLY A 58 -22.04 40.86 23.87
C GLY A 58 -21.07 40.10 22.96
N LEU A 59 -19.80 40.47 22.99
CA LEU A 59 -18.75 39.77 22.23
C LEU A 59 -18.56 38.32 22.71
N LEU A 60 -18.51 38.09 24.02
CA LEU A 60 -18.41 36.74 24.59
C LEU A 60 -19.64 35.87 24.27
N SER A 61 -20.84 36.46 24.30
CA SER A 61 -22.08 35.76 23.95
C SER A 61 -22.07 35.30 22.49
N ARG A 62 -21.65 36.17 21.57
CA ARG A 62 -21.51 35.84 20.15
C ARG A 62 -20.44 34.77 19.91
N GLN A 63 -19.26 34.92 20.51
CA GLN A 63 -18.19 33.91 20.40
C GLN A 63 -18.62 32.53 20.92
N ARG A 64 -19.40 32.50 22.01
CA ARG A 64 -19.95 31.26 22.54
C ARG A 64 -20.92 30.60 21.56
N ALA A 65 -21.80 31.38 20.93
CA ALA A 65 -22.75 30.86 19.94
C ALA A 65 -22.01 30.29 18.71
N GLU A 66 -21.06 31.04 18.14
CA GLU A 66 -20.23 30.59 17.02
C GLU A 66 -19.40 29.35 17.36
N PHE A 67 -18.87 29.25 18.59
CA PHE A 67 -18.14 28.07 19.03
C PHE A 67 -19.07 26.85 19.16
N LEU A 68 -20.29 27.04 19.68
CA LEU A 68 -21.26 25.95 19.81
C LEU A 68 -21.66 25.42 18.44
N GLU A 69 -21.94 26.30 17.48
CA GLU A 69 -22.26 25.94 16.09
C GLU A 69 -21.11 25.13 15.46
N ARG A 70 -19.88 25.67 15.47
CA ARG A 70 -18.70 24.96 14.95
C ARG A 70 -18.47 23.62 15.64
N SER A 71 -18.73 23.53 16.95
CA SER A 71 -18.61 22.27 17.70
C SER A 71 -19.65 21.24 17.22
N THR A 72 -20.89 21.66 16.96
CA THR A 72 -21.94 20.76 16.46
C THR A 72 -21.65 20.29 15.03
N GLU A 73 -21.16 21.17 14.17
CA GLU A 73 -20.74 20.81 12.81
C GLU A 73 -19.57 19.83 12.82
N ALA A 74 -18.55 20.09 13.65
CA ALA A 74 -17.40 19.20 13.79
C ALA A 74 -17.80 17.82 14.35
N GLU A 75 -18.76 17.75 15.28
CA GLU A 75 -19.29 16.49 15.79
C GLU A 75 -19.99 15.68 14.68
N ALA A 76 -20.80 16.35 13.84
CA ALA A 76 -21.45 15.71 12.71
C ALA A 76 -20.45 15.19 11.66
N ALA A 77 -19.44 16.01 11.31
CA ALA A 77 -18.38 15.61 10.40
C ALA A 77 -17.57 14.41 10.93
N ASN A 78 -17.23 14.39 12.23
CA ASN A 78 -16.54 13.27 12.86
C ASN A 78 -17.37 11.98 12.83
N LYS A 79 -18.69 12.06 13.06
CA LYS A 79 -19.58 10.90 12.94
C LYS A 79 -19.57 10.33 11.52
N GLN A 80 -19.58 11.20 10.51
CA GLN A 80 -19.51 10.79 9.11
C GLN A 80 -18.15 10.15 8.77
N LEU A 81 -17.03 10.75 9.19
CA LEU A 81 -15.69 10.21 8.96
C LEU A 81 -15.49 8.85 9.63
N ASN A 82 -16.01 8.66 10.85
CA ASN A 82 -15.96 7.37 11.53
C ASN A 82 -16.73 6.29 10.76
N LYS A 83 -17.87 6.63 10.17
CA LYS A 83 -18.63 5.70 9.33
C LYS A 83 -17.82 5.28 8.09
N GLU A 84 -17.23 6.23 7.39
CA GLU A 84 -16.39 5.96 6.21
C GLU A 84 -15.14 5.15 6.57
N LEU A 85 -14.56 5.38 7.74
CA LEU A 85 -13.43 4.61 8.26
C LEU A 85 -13.82 3.13 8.42
N GLU A 86 -14.98 2.84 9.01
CA GLU A 86 -15.46 1.47 9.20
C GLU A 86 -15.74 0.78 7.86
N GLU A 87 -16.43 1.46 6.93
CA GLU A 87 -16.68 0.94 5.58
C GLU A 87 -15.38 0.60 4.84
N LYS A 88 -14.34 1.44 4.98
CA LYS A 88 -13.04 1.18 4.37
C LYS A 88 -12.28 0.04 5.06
N ASN A 89 -12.40 -0.07 6.38
CA ASN A 89 -11.82 -1.17 7.14
C ASN A 89 -12.44 -2.52 6.73
N GLU A 90 -13.76 -2.59 6.60
CA GLU A 90 -14.48 -3.78 6.11
C GLU A 90 -14.06 -4.16 4.68
N LEU A 91 -13.92 -3.16 3.80
CA LEU A 91 -13.45 -3.40 2.43
C LEU A 91 -12.03 -3.98 2.40
N VAL A 92 -11.11 -3.43 3.20
CA VAL A 92 -9.73 -3.94 3.31
C VAL A 92 -9.73 -5.39 3.81
N ASN A 93 -10.50 -5.70 4.84
CA ASN A 93 -10.62 -7.07 5.36
C ASN A 93 -11.16 -8.04 4.30
N THR A 94 -12.17 -7.61 3.55
CA THR A 94 -12.75 -8.40 2.45
C THR A 94 -11.72 -8.65 1.35
N LEU A 95 -11.00 -7.62 0.92
CA LEU A 95 -9.96 -7.75 -0.11
C LEU A 95 -8.80 -8.62 0.35
N TYR A 96 -8.37 -8.48 1.60
CA TYR A 96 -7.33 -9.32 2.19
C TYR A 96 -7.74 -10.80 2.20
N LEU A 97 -8.96 -11.10 2.66
CA LEU A 97 -9.48 -12.47 2.69
C LEU A 97 -9.59 -13.04 1.27
N LYS A 98 -10.13 -12.26 0.32
CA LYS A 98 -10.21 -12.66 -1.09
C LYS A 98 -8.82 -12.98 -1.65
N HIS A 99 -7.83 -12.11 -1.43
CA HIS A 99 -6.47 -12.31 -1.90
C HIS A 99 -5.85 -13.59 -1.30
N HIS A 100 -6.07 -13.84 -0.01
CA HIS A 100 -5.60 -15.06 0.64
C HIS A 100 -6.22 -16.33 0.02
N LEU A 101 -7.53 -16.30 -0.24
CA LEU A 101 -8.24 -17.41 -0.90
C LEU A 101 -7.77 -17.62 -2.34
N GLU A 102 -7.53 -16.54 -3.10
CA GLU A 102 -6.97 -16.62 -4.45
C GLU A 102 -5.56 -17.21 -4.43
N LYS A 103 -4.71 -16.78 -3.49
CA LYS A 103 -3.37 -17.34 -3.32
C LYS A 103 -3.42 -18.84 -3.02
N GLN A 104 -4.36 -19.28 -2.17
CA GLN A 104 -4.55 -20.70 -1.90
C GLN A 104 -4.99 -21.45 -3.16
N ALA A 105 -5.96 -20.92 -3.91
CA ALA A 105 -6.50 -21.53 -5.13
C ALA A 105 -5.53 -21.50 -6.34
N ASN A 106 -4.48 -20.68 -6.32
CA ASN A 106 -3.47 -20.62 -7.38
C ASN A 106 -2.38 -21.70 -7.25
N ASN A 107 -2.22 -22.33 -6.07
CA ASN A 107 -1.16 -23.34 -5.86
C ASN A 107 -1.32 -24.60 -6.72
N ASP A 108 -2.51 -24.82 -7.30
CA ASP A 108 -2.85 -26.01 -8.08
C ASP A 108 -3.12 -25.69 -9.57
N LYS A 109 -2.94 -24.43 -9.99
CA LYS A 109 -3.16 -24.00 -11.39
C LYS A 109 -1.85 -23.91 -12.15
N ILE A 110 -1.86 -24.38 -13.38
CA ILE A 110 -0.74 -24.21 -14.31
C ILE A 110 -0.63 -22.71 -14.64
N CYS A 111 0.53 -22.12 -14.37
CA CYS A 111 0.86 -20.77 -14.81
C CYS A 111 1.15 -20.79 -16.31
N ILE A 112 0.42 -19.96 -17.05
CA ILE A 112 0.55 -19.77 -18.51
C ILE A 112 1.14 -18.37 -18.81
N GLY A 113 1.38 -17.55 -17.78
CA GLY A 113 2.00 -16.24 -17.92
C GLY A 113 3.48 -16.25 -17.54
N ARG A 114 4.03 -15.10 -17.14
CA ARG A 114 5.40 -15.03 -16.62
C ARG A 114 5.52 -15.93 -15.39
N LEU A 115 6.42 -16.90 -15.48
CA LEU A 115 6.56 -17.95 -14.48
C LEU A 115 7.26 -17.42 -13.23
N GLU A 116 6.71 -17.70 -12.05
CA GLU A 116 7.28 -17.37 -10.74
C GLU A 116 7.61 -18.62 -9.91
N VAL A 117 8.45 -18.45 -8.89
CA VAL A 117 8.78 -19.53 -7.94
C VAL A 117 7.52 -19.94 -7.16
N HIS A 118 7.35 -21.24 -6.94
CA HIS A 118 6.19 -21.89 -6.32
C HIS A 118 4.92 -22.00 -7.17
N GLU A 119 4.95 -21.58 -8.43
CA GLU A 119 3.84 -21.85 -9.35
C GLU A 119 3.96 -23.25 -9.98
N VAL A 120 2.84 -23.80 -10.44
CA VAL A 120 2.84 -25.04 -11.22
C VAL A 120 3.06 -24.70 -12.69
N ALA A 121 3.97 -25.39 -13.35
CA ALA A 121 4.24 -25.24 -14.77
C ALA A 121 4.13 -26.59 -15.48
N ALA A 122 3.63 -26.54 -16.70
CA ALA A 122 3.64 -27.67 -17.63
C ALA A 122 4.74 -27.43 -18.66
N PHE A 123 5.63 -28.40 -18.84
CA PHE A 123 6.73 -28.37 -19.78
C PHE A 123 6.50 -29.42 -20.86
N VAL A 124 6.49 -29.00 -22.12
CA VAL A 124 6.23 -29.87 -23.27
C VAL A 124 7.52 -30.05 -24.06
N LEU A 125 7.75 -31.26 -24.56
CA LEU A 125 8.89 -31.54 -25.42
C LEU A 125 8.71 -30.80 -26.76
N ASN A 126 9.61 -29.87 -27.06
CA ASN A 126 9.60 -29.12 -28.32
C ASN A 126 10.30 -29.89 -29.45
N SER A 127 10.22 -29.37 -30.68
CA SER A 127 10.85 -29.98 -31.87
C SER A 127 12.37 -30.06 -31.79
N SER A 128 13.00 -29.25 -30.94
CA SER A 128 14.44 -29.25 -30.69
C SER A 128 14.87 -30.28 -29.65
N GLY A 129 13.92 -31.03 -29.07
CA GLY A 129 14.19 -32.06 -28.05
C GLY A 129 14.36 -31.52 -26.64
N HIS A 130 13.94 -30.28 -26.37
CA HIS A 130 13.98 -29.67 -25.05
C HIS A 130 12.58 -29.50 -24.48
N TYR A 131 12.43 -29.67 -23.17
CA TYR A 131 11.19 -29.39 -22.48
C TYR A 131 11.05 -27.88 -22.26
N GLU A 132 10.02 -27.28 -22.85
CA GLU A 132 9.74 -25.85 -22.76
C GLU A 132 8.39 -25.63 -22.05
N ALA A 133 8.33 -24.64 -21.16
CA ALA A 133 7.11 -24.31 -20.42
C ALA A 133 6.03 -23.77 -21.37
N ILE A 134 4.78 -24.19 -21.16
CA ILE A 134 3.63 -23.62 -21.85
C ILE A 134 3.41 -22.20 -21.31
N ASN A 135 3.87 -21.20 -22.05
CA ASN A 135 3.78 -19.79 -21.68
C ASN A 135 3.19 -18.94 -22.82
N HIS A 136 2.33 -17.98 -22.49
CA HIS A 136 1.71 -17.05 -23.42
C HIS A 136 2.36 -15.67 -23.28
N GLY A 137 3.13 -15.28 -24.30
CA GLY A 137 3.75 -13.94 -24.38
C GLY A 137 5.15 -13.83 -23.77
N CYS A 138 5.63 -14.86 -23.05
CA CYS A 138 7.00 -14.93 -22.51
C CYS A 138 7.64 -16.29 -22.87
N PRO A 139 8.19 -16.47 -24.09
CA PRO A 139 8.79 -17.75 -24.51
C PRO A 139 10.15 -18.01 -23.82
N TYR A 140 10.75 -19.17 -24.11
CA TYR A 140 12.12 -19.53 -23.69
C TYR A 140 12.32 -19.90 -22.21
N TYR A 141 11.31 -20.51 -21.59
CA TYR A 141 11.44 -21.16 -20.29
C TYR A 141 11.72 -22.65 -20.48
N PHE A 142 12.96 -23.08 -20.34
CA PHE A 142 13.37 -24.46 -20.52
C PHE A 142 13.52 -25.18 -19.18
N LEU A 143 13.05 -26.42 -19.10
CA LEU A 143 13.28 -27.28 -17.93
C LEU A 143 14.75 -27.67 -17.86
N SER A 144 15.34 -27.61 -16.66
CA SER A 144 16.76 -27.93 -16.47
C SER A 144 17.05 -29.41 -16.79
N ALA A 145 18.25 -29.68 -17.32
CA ALA A 145 18.65 -31.03 -17.71
C ALA A 145 18.63 -31.99 -16.51
N GLU A 146 18.96 -31.50 -15.31
CA GLU A 146 18.90 -32.32 -14.08
C GLU A 146 17.47 -32.77 -13.77
N CYS A 147 16.49 -31.87 -13.91
CA CYS A 147 15.07 -32.21 -13.74
C CYS A 147 14.58 -33.19 -14.80
N VAL A 148 14.97 -33.00 -16.07
CA VAL A 148 14.59 -33.91 -17.16
C VAL A 148 15.08 -35.34 -16.87
N THR A 149 16.34 -35.51 -16.50
CA THR A 149 16.89 -36.82 -16.13
C THR A 149 16.14 -37.42 -14.94
N LEU A 150 15.95 -36.65 -13.86
CA LEU A 150 15.25 -37.12 -12.66
C LEU A 150 13.80 -37.56 -12.93
N PHE A 151 13.10 -36.90 -13.84
CA PHE A 151 11.68 -37.19 -14.11
C PHE A 151 11.50 -38.30 -15.15
N THR A 152 12.43 -38.43 -16.10
CA THR A 152 12.39 -39.50 -17.11
C THR A 152 12.93 -40.83 -16.61
N GLU A 153 13.79 -40.83 -15.58
CA GLU A 153 14.25 -42.06 -14.91
C GLU A 153 13.20 -42.66 -13.97
N ASN A 154 12.41 -41.81 -13.29
CA ASN A 154 11.44 -42.25 -12.28
C ASN A 154 10.05 -42.61 -12.85
N VAL A 155 9.71 -42.13 -14.05
CA VAL A 155 8.40 -42.35 -14.70
C VAL A 155 8.63 -42.96 -16.07
N SER A 156 7.81 -43.95 -16.47
CA SER A 156 7.99 -44.74 -17.71
C SER A 156 8.22 -43.88 -18.97
N GLN A 157 9.48 -43.64 -19.29
CA GLN A 157 10.20 -43.22 -20.51
C GLN A 157 9.54 -42.42 -21.66
N ASN A 158 8.27 -42.00 -21.62
CA ASN A 158 7.60 -41.34 -22.76
C ASN A 158 6.55 -40.31 -22.33
N GLN A 159 6.90 -39.38 -21.43
CA GLN A 159 6.03 -38.24 -21.16
C GLN A 159 6.34 -37.10 -22.13
N SER A 160 5.43 -36.85 -23.08
CA SER A 160 5.48 -35.66 -23.94
C SER A 160 5.33 -34.35 -23.17
N CYS A 161 4.85 -34.42 -21.92
CA CYS A 161 4.65 -33.29 -21.02
C CYS A 161 5.02 -33.65 -19.58
N ILE A 162 5.75 -32.77 -18.91
CA ILE A 162 6.13 -32.86 -17.50
C ILE A 162 5.39 -31.77 -16.74
N LEU A 163 4.75 -32.13 -15.62
CA LEU A 163 4.13 -31.17 -14.70
C LEU A 163 4.98 -31.04 -13.44
N GLY A 164 5.33 -29.81 -13.06
CA GLY A 164 6.17 -29.59 -11.87
C GLY A 164 5.90 -28.25 -11.19
N LYS A 165 6.19 -28.21 -9.89
CA LYS A 165 6.17 -26.97 -9.11
C LYS A 165 7.53 -26.28 -9.22
N VAL A 166 7.56 -25.05 -9.68
CA VAL A 166 8.79 -24.30 -9.89
C VAL A 166 9.48 -24.03 -8.56
N VAL A 167 10.76 -24.37 -8.47
CA VAL A 167 11.60 -24.16 -7.28
C VAL A 167 12.65 -23.09 -7.55
N HIS A 168 13.17 -23.03 -8.77
CA HIS A 168 14.19 -22.08 -9.15
C HIS A 168 14.04 -21.67 -10.62
N ILE A 169 14.32 -20.40 -10.91
CA ILE A 169 14.38 -19.86 -12.27
C ILE A 169 15.70 -19.10 -12.39
N GLU A 170 16.54 -19.53 -13.33
CA GLU A 170 17.80 -18.89 -13.66
C GLU A 170 17.66 -18.15 -14.99
N GLN A 171 17.80 -16.82 -14.98
CA GLN A 171 17.83 -16.01 -16.20
C GLN A 171 19.23 -16.06 -16.81
N ARG A 172 19.29 -16.32 -18.12
CA ARG A 172 20.52 -16.36 -18.90
C ARG A 172 20.36 -15.58 -20.19
N VAL A 173 21.49 -15.14 -20.74
CA VAL A 173 21.57 -14.48 -22.05
C VAL A 173 22.50 -15.29 -22.92
N VAL A 174 22.14 -15.51 -24.19
CA VAL A 174 23.00 -16.20 -25.14
C VAL A 174 24.26 -15.37 -25.40
N LYS A 175 25.40 -15.86 -24.91
CA LYS A 175 26.72 -15.26 -25.13
C LYS A 175 27.19 -15.53 -26.56
N PRO A 176 27.92 -14.59 -27.20
CA PRO A 176 28.59 -14.86 -28.47
C PRO A 176 29.67 -15.94 -28.29
N PRO A 177 29.92 -16.78 -29.31
CA PRO A 177 31.07 -17.69 -29.28
C PRO A 177 32.36 -16.86 -29.21
N LEU A 178 33.24 -17.18 -28.24
CA LEU A 178 34.54 -16.54 -28.16
C LEU A 178 35.37 -16.90 -29.42
N PRO A 179 36.17 -15.96 -29.95
CA PRO A 179 37.11 -16.27 -31.02
C PRO A 179 38.09 -17.33 -30.53
N ALA A 180 38.29 -18.39 -31.33
CA ALA A 180 39.32 -19.38 -31.09
C ALA A 180 40.69 -18.68 -31.17
N ASP A 181 41.46 -18.77 -30.08
CA ASP A 181 42.82 -18.25 -30.03
C ASP A 181 43.70 -19.17 -30.88
N ASP A 182 43.88 -18.79 -32.15
CA ASP A 182 44.80 -19.42 -33.07
C ASP A 182 46.20 -18.85 -32.81
N SER A 183 46.91 -19.42 -31.83
CA SER A 183 48.36 -19.21 -31.73
C SER A 183 49.11 -20.50 -31.40
N SER A 184 49.91 -20.90 -32.39
CA SER A 184 50.94 -21.93 -32.32
C SER A 184 52.15 -21.46 -31.51
N ASP A 185 52.71 -22.42 -30.77
CA ASP A 185 54.07 -22.51 -30.23
C ASP A 185 54.50 -21.48 -29.17
N THR A 186 54.86 -21.96 -27.96
CA THR A 186 56.27 -22.02 -27.47
C THR A 186 56.32 -22.70 -26.09
N VAL A 187 57.21 -23.67 -25.94
CA VAL A 187 57.55 -24.33 -24.66
C VAL A 187 58.39 -23.40 -23.78
N THR A 188 57.98 -23.14 -22.54
CA THR A 188 58.90 -22.91 -21.40
C THR A 188 58.22 -23.13 -20.06
N SER A 189 58.81 -24.02 -19.26
CA SER A 189 58.49 -24.25 -17.85
C SER A 189 58.73 -23.00 -17.00
N SER A 190 57.83 -22.68 -16.06
CA SER A 190 58.19 -22.08 -14.76
C SER A 190 57.03 -22.16 -13.76
N GLU A 191 57.44 -22.50 -12.54
CA GLU A 191 56.67 -22.72 -11.33
C GLU A 191 56.11 -21.39 -10.80
N SER A 192 54.85 -21.33 -10.34
CA SER A 192 54.44 -20.52 -9.19
C SER A 192 52.91 -20.55 -8.99
N GLY A 193 52.49 -21.06 -7.83
CA GLY A 193 51.54 -20.38 -6.95
C GLY A 193 50.07 -20.21 -7.39
N GLY A 194 49.20 -20.95 -6.71
CA GLY A 194 48.10 -20.32 -5.99
C GLY A 194 46.75 -20.21 -6.70
N ASN A 195 45.83 -21.00 -6.16
CA ASN A 195 44.41 -20.70 -6.00
C ASN A 195 43.49 -20.68 -7.23
N GLU A 196 42.50 -21.55 -7.10
CA GLU A 196 41.09 -21.33 -7.39
C GLU A 196 40.56 -22.30 -8.46
N LEU A 197 39.93 -23.36 -7.97
CA LEU A 197 39.05 -24.24 -8.74
C LEU A 197 37.80 -23.44 -9.14
N THR A 198 37.94 -22.50 -10.07
CA THR A 198 36.82 -21.99 -10.85
C THR A 198 36.55 -23.01 -11.93
N LEU A 199 35.58 -23.87 -11.69
CA LEU A 199 34.97 -24.71 -12.72
C LEU A 199 34.62 -23.82 -13.92
N ASP A 200 35.30 -24.04 -15.05
CA ASP A 200 35.00 -23.45 -16.35
C ASP A 200 33.54 -23.78 -16.73
N ARG A 201 32.61 -22.93 -16.28
CA ARG A 201 31.18 -22.97 -16.61
C ARG A 201 30.86 -22.12 -17.85
N ASP A 202 31.89 -21.55 -18.50
CA ASP A 202 31.75 -20.35 -19.32
C ASP A 202 31.88 -20.53 -20.84
N SER A 203 31.65 -21.72 -21.40
CA SER A 203 31.58 -21.89 -22.86
C SER A 203 30.69 -23.06 -23.30
N ILE A 204 29.46 -23.14 -22.79
CA ILE A 204 28.46 -24.01 -23.41
C ILE A 204 27.81 -23.21 -24.55
N PRO A 205 28.08 -23.51 -25.83
CA PRO A 205 27.34 -22.91 -26.93
C PRO A 205 25.85 -23.16 -26.71
N ASN A 206 25.02 -22.17 -27.07
CA ASN A 206 23.60 -22.19 -26.74
C ASN A 206 22.94 -23.54 -27.04
N PRO A 207 22.54 -24.31 -26.01
CA PRO A 207 21.99 -25.65 -26.23
C PRO A 207 20.60 -25.58 -26.87
N TYR A 208 19.91 -24.44 -26.81
CA TYR A 208 18.52 -24.28 -27.22
C TYR A 208 18.33 -23.63 -28.61
N GLY A 209 19.42 -23.35 -29.34
CA GLY A 209 19.35 -22.83 -30.72
C GLY A 209 18.82 -21.39 -30.87
N LEU A 210 18.81 -20.60 -29.80
CA LEU A 210 18.45 -19.18 -29.80
C LEU A 210 19.59 -18.27 -30.31
N HIS A 211 19.22 -17.08 -30.79
CA HIS A 211 20.19 -16.09 -31.28
C HIS A 211 21.01 -15.45 -30.16
N VAL A 212 22.22 -14.98 -30.50
CA VAL A 212 23.08 -14.22 -29.59
C VAL A 212 22.35 -13.00 -29.07
N GLY A 213 22.40 -12.77 -27.76
CA GLY A 213 21.69 -11.68 -27.09
C GLY A 213 20.24 -12.00 -26.70
N CYS A 214 19.69 -13.16 -27.06
CA CYS A 214 18.37 -13.59 -26.56
C CYS A 214 18.43 -13.94 -25.07
N GLU A 215 17.45 -13.46 -24.32
CA GLU A 215 17.20 -13.89 -22.95
C GLU A 215 16.42 -15.20 -22.93
N TYR A 216 16.82 -16.10 -22.04
CA TYR A 216 16.12 -17.36 -21.79
C TYR A 216 16.21 -17.72 -20.32
N TYR A 217 15.35 -18.63 -19.90
CA TYR A 217 15.22 -19.04 -18.51
C TYR A 217 15.42 -20.55 -18.40
N VAL A 218 16.26 -20.96 -17.46
CA VAL A 218 16.41 -22.36 -17.07
C VAL A 218 15.65 -22.57 -15.77
N VAL A 219 14.68 -23.48 -15.78
CA VAL A 219 13.74 -23.71 -14.70
C VAL A 219 14.04 -25.03 -14.03
N THR A 220 14.22 -25.00 -12.72
CA THR A 220 14.25 -26.20 -11.87
C THR A 220 12.89 -26.36 -11.23
N ALA A 221 12.27 -27.53 -11.44
CA ALA A 221 10.97 -27.86 -10.87
C ALA A 221 11.09 -29.08 -9.95
N ALA A 222 10.20 -29.15 -8.97
CA ALA A 222 9.94 -30.36 -8.18
C ALA A 222 8.77 -31.11 -8.80
N MET A 223 8.89 -32.44 -8.86
CA MET A 223 7.81 -33.30 -9.34
C MET A 223 6.60 -33.16 -8.41
N LEU A 224 5.42 -32.97 -8.98
CA LEU A 224 4.19 -33.09 -8.23
C LEU A 224 3.85 -34.58 -8.07
N PRO A 225 3.42 -35.06 -6.89
CA PRO A 225 2.97 -36.43 -6.72
C PRO A 225 1.78 -36.66 -7.66
N ASP A 226 1.83 -37.75 -8.44
CA ASP A 226 0.89 -38.06 -9.53
C ASP A 226 -0.56 -37.66 -9.19
N SER A 227 -1.08 -36.61 -9.83
CA SER A 227 -2.50 -36.52 -10.06
C SER A 227 -2.82 -37.59 -11.10
N VAL A 228 -3.39 -38.70 -10.64
CA VAL A 228 -3.91 -39.81 -11.46
C VAL A 228 -4.48 -39.26 -12.75
N VAL A 229 -3.72 -39.39 -13.85
CA VAL A 229 -4.25 -39.22 -15.20
C VAL A 229 -5.18 -40.42 -15.36
N VAL A 230 -6.47 -40.20 -15.11
CA VAL A 230 -7.50 -41.18 -15.44
C VAL A 230 -7.46 -41.32 -16.96
N SER A 231 -6.82 -42.38 -17.43
CA SER A 231 -6.92 -42.82 -18.81
C SER A 231 -8.41 -42.96 -19.15
N PRO A 232 -8.91 -42.36 -20.25
CA PRO A 232 -10.24 -42.70 -20.73
C PRO A 232 -10.18 -44.15 -21.18
N LEU A 233 -10.92 -45.02 -20.49
CA LEU A 233 -11.20 -46.37 -20.94
C LEU A 233 -11.83 -46.26 -22.34
N SER A 234 -11.14 -46.74 -23.36
CA SER A 234 -11.73 -47.02 -24.68
C SER A 234 -12.38 -48.39 -24.67
#